data_AF-A0A9E4WWW2-F1
#
_entry.id   AF-A0A9E4WWW2-F1
#
_cell.length_a   1.000
_cell.length_b   1.000
_cell.length_c   1.000
_cell.angle_alpha   90.00
_cell.angle_beta   90.00
_cell.angle_gamma   90.00
#
_symmetry.space_group_name_H-M   'P 1'
#
loop_
_entity.id
_entity.type
_entity.pdbx_description
1 polymer ?
#
loop_
_entity_poly.entity_id
_entity_poly.type
_entity_poly.pdbx_seq_one_letter_code
_entity_poly.pdbx_strand_id
1 'polypeptide(L)'
;MKMCFFHLMPYQYLPRDFEKQYHSVWVDAPNHLFDPKKGTQLYNDYLDELEFAEEMGFDGLCVNEHHYNAYGMMPSPNLMASAMIRRTSRAAIIVLGNSLALYNPPVRVAEEFAMLDVLSGGRFVAGFPLGTSQDTIFGYGEIPVNLREKYQEAHDLVIKAWTEREPFAFNGKYTQLRYVNIWPRPYQEPHPPIWVPGSGSLETWD
;
A
#
# COMPACT_ATOMS: atom_id res chain seq x y z
N MET A 1 21.36 0.85 -13.91
CA MET A 1 20.52 1.50 -12.89
C MET A 1 19.08 1.09 -13.16
N LYS A 2 18.28 0.81 -12.12
CA LYS A 2 16.85 0.48 -12.26
C LYS A 2 16.01 1.72 -12.00
N MET A 3 14.96 1.95 -12.78
CA MET A 3 14.09 3.14 -12.67
C MET A 3 12.64 2.73 -12.39
N CYS A 4 12.01 3.34 -11.39
CA CYS A 4 10.61 3.07 -11.05
C CYS A 4 9.76 4.32 -11.26
N PHE A 5 8.53 4.13 -11.76
CA PHE A 5 7.55 5.21 -11.95
C PHE A 5 6.56 5.23 -10.78
N PHE A 6 6.24 6.43 -10.29
CA PHE A 6 5.42 6.63 -9.10
C PHE A 6 4.68 7.97 -9.18
N HIS A 7 3.41 7.96 -8.79
CA HIS A 7 2.64 9.19 -8.55
C HIS A 7 1.68 9.00 -7.37
N LEU A 8 1.24 10.11 -6.77
CA LEU A 8 0.39 10.10 -5.59
C LEU A 8 -1.11 10.00 -5.89
N MET A 9 -1.51 10.10 -7.17
CA MET A 9 -2.93 10.24 -7.56
C MET A 9 -3.65 11.38 -6.84
N PRO A 10 -3.11 12.62 -6.85
CA PRO A 10 -3.75 13.74 -6.15
C PRO A 10 -5.07 14.11 -6.83
N TYR A 11 -6.05 14.59 -6.07
CA TYR A 11 -7.26 15.14 -6.68
C TYR A 11 -6.97 16.53 -7.28
N GLN A 12 -6.95 16.63 -8.60
CA GLN A 12 -6.49 17.83 -9.32
C GLN A 12 -7.52 18.95 -9.44
N TYR A 13 -8.77 18.73 -9.01
CA TYR A 13 -9.89 19.64 -9.26
C TYR A 13 -10.37 20.40 -8.02
N LEU A 14 -9.47 20.64 -7.08
CA LEU A 14 -9.74 21.50 -5.92
C LEU A 14 -10.02 22.95 -6.37
N PRO A 15 -10.83 23.72 -5.62
CA PRO A 15 -11.06 25.14 -5.90
C PRO A 15 -9.75 25.93 -5.98
N ARG A 16 -9.68 26.94 -6.86
CA ARG A 16 -8.47 27.77 -7.02
C ARG A 16 -8.08 28.54 -5.76
N ASP A 17 -9.04 28.77 -4.87
CA ASP A 17 -8.87 29.42 -3.57
C ASP A 17 -8.87 28.43 -2.41
N PHE A 18 -8.60 27.14 -2.66
CA PHE A 18 -8.55 26.09 -1.64
C PHE A 18 -7.71 26.50 -0.43
N GLU A 19 -6.50 27.00 -0.64
CA GLU A 19 -5.57 27.42 0.43
C GLU A 19 -6.08 28.59 1.29
N LYS A 20 -7.11 29.32 0.82
CA LYS A 20 -7.76 30.39 1.59
C LYS A 20 -8.92 29.88 2.44
N GLN A 21 -9.53 28.76 2.04
CA GLN A 21 -10.73 28.21 2.65
C GLN A 21 -10.44 27.00 3.55
N TYR A 22 -9.38 26.24 3.23
CA TYR A 22 -9.03 24.99 3.88
C TYR A 22 -7.56 25.02 4.29
N HIS A 23 -7.25 24.33 5.37
CA HIS A 23 -5.92 24.36 5.96
C HIS A 23 -5.00 23.29 5.36
N SER A 24 -5.51 22.10 5.05
CA SER A 24 -4.69 20.99 4.55
C SER A 24 -5.41 20.11 3.55
N VAL A 25 -4.79 19.90 2.38
CA VAL A 25 -5.21 18.89 1.40
C VAL A 25 -5.09 17.45 1.93
N TRP A 26 -4.20 17.23 2.91
CA TRP A 26 -3.85 15.92 3.43
C TRP A 26 -4.64 15.55 4.70
N VAL A 27 -5.11 16.51 5.49
CA VAL A 27 -5.69 16.22 6.82
C VAL A 27 -7.18 16.53 6.91
N ASP A 28 -7.61 17.69 6.41
CA ASP A 28 -8.94 18.23 6.72
C ASP A 28 -9.74 18.67 5.48
N ALA A 29 -9.30 18.28 4.28
CA ALA A 29 -10.03 18.51 3.04
C ALA A 29 -11.36 17.75 3.06
N PRO A 30 -12.52 18.44 2.98
CA PRO A 30 -13.80 17.77 3.06
C PRO A 30 -14.16 17.08 1.74
N ASN A 31 -14.83 15.92 1.84
CA ASN A 31 -15.13 15.09 0.68
C ASN A 31 -16.18 15.69 -0.27
N HIS A 32 -16.93 16.73 0.12
CA HIS A 32 -17.85 17.42 -0.79
C HIS A 32 -17.12 18.13 -1.94
N LEU A 33 -15.80 18.30 -1.84
CA LEU A 33 -14.96 18.80 -2.92
C LEU A 33 -14.69 17.75 -4.02
N PHE A 34 -14.91 16.47 -3.72
CA PHE A 34 -14.72 15.39 -4.67
C PHE A 34 -15.93 15.27 -5.60
N ASP A 35 -15.68 15.41 -6.91
CA ASP A 35 -16.65 15.14 -7.97
C ASP A 35 -16.39 13.73 -8.52
N PRO A 36 -17.30 12.77 -8.32
CA PRO A 36 -17.11 11.39 -8.78
C PRO A 36 -16.86 11.27 -10.28
N LYS A 37 -17.42 12.15 -11.12
CA LYS A 37 -17.21 12.08 -12.58
C LYS A 37 -15.78 12.44 -12.96
N LYS A 38 -15.24 13.48 -12.31
CA LYS A 38 -13.84 13.87 -12.48
C LYS A 38 -12.89 12.85 -11.86
N GLY A 39 -13.27 12.30 -10.71
CA GLY A 39 -12.58 11.17 -10.10
C GLY A 39 -12.47 9.99 -11.04
N THR A 40 -13.57 9.57 -11.68
CA THR A 40 -13.57 8.50 -12.68
C THR A 40 -12.54 8.76 -13.78
N GLN A 41 -12.51 9.97 -14.34
CA GLN A 41 -11.51 10.32 -15.34
C GLN A 41 -10.09 10.18 -14.79
N LEU A 42 -9.79 10.80 -13.63
CA LEU A 42 -8.46 10.75 -13.02
C LEU A 42 -8.00 9.33 -12.71
N TYR A 43 -8.85 8.45 -12.17
CA TYR A 43 -8.47 7.06 -11.90
C TYR A 43 -8.04 6.31 -13.18
N ASN A 44 -8.71 6.56 -14.31
CA ASN A 44 -8.33 5.94 -15.58
C ASN A 44 -7.04 6.58 -16.11
N ASP A 45 -6.92 7.91 -16.08
CA ASP A 45 -5.71 8.62 -16.50
C ASP A 45 -4.48 8.12 -15.73
N TYR A 46 -4.58 7.90 -14.41
CA TYR A 46 -3.49 7.36 -13.59
C TYR A 46 -3.13 5.91 -13.90
N LEU A 47 -4.11 5.06 -14.21
CA LEU A 47 -3.84 3.71 -14.68
C LEU A 47 -3.13 3.73 -16.04
N ASP A 48 -3.59 4.58 -16.96
CA ASP A 48 -2.98 4.76 -18.27
C ASP A 48 -1.54 5.28 -18.14
N GLU A 49 -1.26 6.22 -17.22
CA GLU A 49 0.08 6.70 -16.92
C GLU A 49 1.01 5.59 -16.39
N LEU A 50 0.53 4.76 -15.46
CA LEU A 50 1.28 3.63 -14.92
C LEU A 50 1.59 2.59 -16.01
N GLU A 51 0.61 2.25 -16.84
CA GLU A 51 0.80 1.30 -17.95
C GLU A 51 1.75 1.86 -19.01
N PHE A 52 1.60 3.12 -19.38
CA PHE A 52 2.48 3.80 -20.33
C PHE A 52 3.93 3.88 -19.82
N ALA A 53 4.14 4.01 -18.50
CA ALA A 53 5.48 3.97 -17.94
C ALA A 53 6.19 2.63 -18.21
N GLU A 54 5.48 1.50 -18.22
CA GLU A 54 6.10 0.23 -18.63
C GLU A 54 6.53 0.28 -20.10
N GLU A 55 5.69 0.82 -20.99
CA GLU A 55 5.99 0.97 -22.41
C GLU A 55 7.23 1.84 -22.64
N MET A 56 7.42 2.87 -21.80
CA MET A 56 8.58 3.75 -21.83
C MET A 56 9.85 3.14 -21.20
N GLY A 57 9.78 1.90 -20.71
CA GLY A 57 10.94 1.16 -20.26
C GLY A 57 11.23 1.23 -18.77
N PHE A 58 10.33 1.77 -17.94
CA PHE A 58 10.50 1.74 -16.49
C PHE A 58 10.56 0.29 -15.97
N ASP A 59 11.41 0.04 -14.99
CA ASP A 59 11.61 -1.29 -14.40
C ASP A 59 10.56 -1.66 -13.35
N GLY A 60 9.88 -0.67 -12.78
CA GLY A 60 8.87 -0.86 -11.74
C GLY A 60 7.75 0.17 -11.80
N LEU A 61 6.54 -0.26 -11.50
CA LEU A 61 5.34 0.55 -11.38
C LEU A 61 4.92 0.57 -9.92
N CYS A 62 4.94 1.75 -9.32
CA CYS A 62 4.72 1.91 -7.90
C CYS A 62 3.35 2.51 -7.62
N VAL A 63 2.59 1.83 -6.75
CA VAL A 63 1.30 2.29 -6.22
C VAL A 63 1.45 2.59 -4.72
N ASN A 64 0.69 3.53 -4.16
CA ASN A 64 0.80 3.94 -2.74
C ASN A 64 -0.53 3.82 -2.00
N GLU A 65 -0.51 4.12 -0.71
CA GLU A 65 -1.71 4.16 0.12
C GLU A 65 -1.85 5.50 0.82
N HIS A 66 -3.02 6.12 0.66
CA HIS A 66 -3.42 7.31 1.40
C HIS A 66 -4.92 7.30 1.70
N HIS A 67 -5.30 7.85 2.85
CA HIS A 67 -6.68 7.75 3.34
C HIS A 67 -7.29 9.11 3.70
N TYR A 68 -8.59 9.25 3.39
CA TYR A 68 -9.43 10.39 3.80
C TYR A 68 -8.95 11.77 3.31
N ASN A 69 -8.17 11.82 2.23
CA ASN A 69 -7.55 13.06 1.80
C ASN A 69 -7.52 13.22 0.27
N ALA A 70 -7.28 14.45 -0.18
CA ALA A 70 -7.15 14.79 -1.59
C ALA A 70 -5.69 14.79 -2.08
N TYR A 71 -4.73 14.52 -1.19
CA TYR A 71 -3.31 14.40 -1.50
C TYR A 71 -3.01 13.12 -2.29
N GLY A 72 -3.68 12.02 -1.96
CA GLY A 72 -3.65 10.80 -2.75
C GLY A 72 -4.97 10.04 -2.68
N MET A 73 -5.54 9.75 -3.85
CA MET A 73 -6.83 9.07 -4.00
C MET A 73 -6.68 7.54 -4.06
N MET A 74 -5.67 6.96 -3.42
CA MET A 74 -5.45 5.51 -3.45
C MET A 74 -5.59 4.90 -2.06
N PRO A 75 -6.82 4.67 -1.56
CA PRO A 75 -7.04 4.08 -0.23
C PRO A 75 -6.80 2.56 -0.20
N SER A 76 -6.70 1.91 -1.36
CA SER A 76 -6.33 0.50 -1.48
C SER A 76 -5.42 0.32 -2.71
N PRO A 77 -4.09 0.31 -2.55
CA PRO A 77 -3.17 0.11 -3.66
C PRO A 77 -3.33 -1.25 -4.34
N ASN A 78 -3.82 -2.25 -3.61
CA ASN A 78 -3.96 -3.62 -4.12
C ASN A 78 -4.95 -3.66 -5.29
N LEU A 79 -5.99 -2.83 -5.26
CA LEU A 79 -6.96 -2.70 -6.36
C LEU A 79 -6.32 -2.10 -7.61
N MET A 80 -5.56 -1.01 -7.46
CA MET A 80 -4.84 -0.37 -8.57
C MET A 80 -3.80 -1.31 -9.18
N ALA A 81 -3.00 -1.97 -8.34
CA ALA A 81 -2.06 -2.99 -8.77
C ALA A 81 -2.78 -4.09 -9.57
N SER A 82 -3.89 -4.62 -9.04
CA SER A 82 -4.66 -5.68 -9.70
C SER A 82 -5.25 -5.27 -11.06
N ALA A 83 -5.61 -3.99 -11.22
CA ALA A 83 -6.18 -3.48 -12.46
C ALA A 83 -5.15 -3.48 -13.61
N MET A 84 -3.89 -3.10 -13.31
CA MET A 84 -2.82 -3.03 -14.31
C MET A 84 -1.97 -4.31 -14.44
N ILE A 85 -2.02 -5.23 -13.46
CA ILE A 85 -1.08 -6.37 -13.35
C ILE A 85 -1.08 -7.29 -14.58
N ARG A 86 -2.24 -7.47 -15.22
CA ARG A 86 -2.43 -8.33 -16.41
C ARG A 86 -2.22 -7.58 -17.72
N ARG A 87 -2.25 -6.25 -17.66
CA ARG A 87 -2.01 -5.35 -18.80
C ARG A 87 -0.53 -5.06 -18.98
N THR A 88 0.26 -5.38 -17.95
CA THR A 88 1.72 -5.27 -17.91
C THR A 88 2.39 -6.65 -17.87
N SER A 89 3.65 -6.74 -18.27
CA SER A 89 4.33 -8.04 -18.44
C SER A 89 5.79 -8.10 -18.01
N ARG A 90 6.45 -6.95 -17.89
CA ARG A 90 7.88 -6.81 -17.65
C ARG A 90 8.19 -6.06 -16.37
N ALA A 91 7.52 -4.94 -16.13
CA ALA A 91 7.80 -4.10 -14.97
C ALA A 91 7.41 -4.82 -13.66
N ALA A 92 8.19 -4.58 -12.62
CA ALA A 92 7.85 -4.98 -11.27
C ALA A 92 6.59 -4.22 -10.81
N ILE A 93 5.73 -4.89 -10.04
CA ILE A 93 4.54 -4.27 -9.44
C ILE A 93 4.85 -4.03 -7.97
N ILE A 94 5.01 -2.76 -7.60
CA ILE A 94 5.55 -2.36 -6.31
C ILE A 94 4.43 -1.68 -5.52
N VAL A 95 3.92 -2.33 -4.48
CA VAL A 95 2.92 -1.73 -3.60
C VAL A 95 3.61 -1.07 -2.43
N LEU A 96 3.73 0.26 -2.43
CA LEU A 96 4.25 1.08 -1.32
C LEU A 96 3.10 1.55 -0.42
N GLY A 97 2.42 0.59 0.21
CA GLY A 97 1.24 0.80 1.03
C GLY A 97 0.91 -0.45 1.84
N ASN A 98 -0.30 -0.52 2.36
CA ASN A 98 -0.73 -1.48 3.38
C ASN A 98 0.14 -1.39 4.64
N SER A 99 0.16 -0.21 5.30
CA SER A 99 0.87 -0.10 6.58
C SER A 99 0.33 -1.14 7.56
N LEU A 100 1.16 -2.12 7.91
CA LEU A 100 0.72 -3.35 8.57
C LEU A 100 0.05 -3.11 9.92
N ALA A 101 0.39 -2.00 10.59
CA ALA A 101 -0.24 -1.62 11.85
C ALA A 101 -1.71 -1.18 11.71
N LEU A 102 -2.16 -0.82 10.50
CA LEU A 102 -3.51 -0.34 10.22
C LEU A 102 -4.51 -1.47 9.95
N TYR A 103 -4.02 -2.69 9.75
CA TYR A 103 -4.82 -3.85 9.38
C TYR A 103 -5.00 -4.79 10.57
N ASN A 104 -6.24 -5.17 10.84
CA ASN A 104 -6.57 -6.11 11.91
C ASN A 104 -7.56 -7.18 11.42
N PRO A 105 -7.12 -8.43 11.21
CA PRO A 105 -5.75 -8.91 11.36
C PRO A 105 -4.85 -8.53 10.17
N PRO A 106 -3.52 -8.34 10.38
CA PRO A 106 -2.58 -8.02 9.30
C PRO A 106 -2.36 -9.19 8.32
N VAL A 107 -2.78 -10.40 8.67
CA VAL A 107 -2.75 -11.57 7.77
C VAL A 107 -3.53 -11.33 6.46
N ARG A 108 -4.50 -10.40 6.46
CA ARG A 108 -5.19 -9.98 5.23
C ARG A 108 -4.21 -9.42 4.19
N VAL A 109 -3.22 -8.64 4.63
CA VAL A 109 -2.18 -8.10 3.75
C VAL A 109 -1.31 -9.23 3.20
N ALA A 110 -0.99 -10.24 4.02
CA ALA A 110 -0.23 -11.41 3.58
C ALA A 110 -0.95 -12.15 2.44
N GLU A 111 -2.26 -12.39 2.57
CA GLU A 111 -3.06 -13.05 1.53
C GLU A 111 -3.15 -12.21 0.25
N GLU A 112 -3.45 -10.92 0.36
CA GLU A 112 -3.60 -10.04 -0.81
C GLU A 112 -2.28 -9.86 -1.57
N PHE A 113 -1.16 -9.73 -0.86
CA PHE A 113 0.17 -9.66 -1.49
C PHE A 113 0.60 -10.98 -2.11
N ALA A 114 0.31 -12.12 -1.47
CA ALA A 114 0.54 -13.43 -2.08
C ALA A 114 -0.30 -13.60 -3.36
N MET A 115 -1.54 -13.13 -3.36
CA MET A 115 -2.41 -13.13 -4.53
C MET A 115 -1.85 -12.24 -5.66
N LEU A 116 -1.40 -11.02 -5.35
CA LEU A 116 -0.74 -10.15 -6.35
C LEU A 116 0.54 -10.77 -6.89
N ASP A 117 1.34 -11.42 -6.04
CA ASP A 117 2.55 -12.11 -6.48
C ASP A 117 2.25 -13.22 -7.48
N VAL A 118 1.27 -14.09 -7.18
CA VAL A 118 0.78 -15.13 -8.08
C VAL A 118 0.21 -14.54 -9.38
N LEU A 119 -0.62 -13.50 -9.29
CA LEU A 119 -1.20 -12.84 -10.47
C LEU A 119 -0.14 -12.22 -11.38
N SER A 120 0.95 -11.71 -10.79
CA SER A 120 2.04 -11.05 -11.52
C SER A 120 3.01 -12.05 -12.17
N GLY A 121 2.97 -13.32 -11.77
CA GLY A 121 3.97 -14.32 -12.15
C GLY A 121 5.33 -14.07 -11.50
N GLY A 122 5.36 -13.56 -10.26
CA GLY A 122 6.60 -13.29 -9.52
C GLY A 122 7.24 -11.94 -9.80
N ARG A 123 6.51 -10.95 -10.31
CA ARG A 123 6.98 -9.57 -10.50
C ARG A 123 6.65 -8.65 -9.34
N PHE A 124 5.97 -9.15 -8.32
CA PHE A 124 5.50 -8.34 -7.20
C PHE A 124 6.63 -8.00 -6.22
N VAL A 125 6.58 -6.79 -5.67
CA VAL A 125 7.43 -6.32 -4.58
C VAL A 125 6.53 -5.81 -3.47
N ALA A 126 6.68 -6.39 -2.28
CA ALA A 126 5.92 -6.05 -1.08
C ALA A 126 6.54 -4.81 -0.42
N GLY A 127 5.92 -3.65 -0.58
CA GLY A 127 6.30 -2.49 0.20
C GLY A 127 5.58 -2.50 1.55
N PHE A 128 6.33 -2.27 2.63
CA PHE A 128 5.78 -2.10 3.97
C PHE A 128 6.18 -0.72 4.52
N PRO A 129 5.50 0.36 4.11
CA PRO A 129 5.67 1.63 4.78
C PRO A 129 5.10 1.56 6.21
N LEU A 130 5.77 2.19 7.17
CA LEU A 130 5.17 2.43 8.49
C LEU A 130 3.94 3.36 8.38
N GLY A 131 3.94 4.26 7.39
CA GLY A 131 2.89 5.24 7.15
C GLY A 131 3.18 6.59 7.80
N THR A 132 2.45 7.62 7.36
CA THR A 132 2.55 8.98 7.90
C THR A 132 1.54 9.18 9.02
N SER A 133 1.71 10.21 9.86
CA SER A 133 0.75 10.47 10.95
C SER A 133 -0.63 10.86 10.43
N GLN A 134 -0.69 11.48 9.25
CA GLN A 134 -1.92 11.84 8.55
C GLN A 134 -2.76 10.61 8.25
N ASP A 135 -2.13 9.55 7.73
CA ASP A 135 -2.83 8.30 7.39
C ASP A 135 -3.07 7.44 8.63
N THR A 136 -2.04 7.23 9.44
CA THR A 136 -2.05 6.25 10.55
C THR A 136 -2.81 6.75 11.79
N ILE A 137 -2.61 8.00 12.19
CA ILE A 137 -3.14 8.55 13.44
C ILE A 137 -4.42 9.35 13.15
N PHE A 138 -4.37 10.32 12.23
CA PHE A 138 -5.56 11.14 11.94
C PHE A 138 -6.61 10.35 11.16
N GLY A 139 -6.19 9.57 10.16
CA GLY A 139 -7.09 8.75 9.35
C GLY A 139 -7.59 7.51 10.08
N TYR A 140 -6.67 6.64 10.51
CA TYR A 140 -7.01 5.33 11.07
C TYR A 140 -7.15 5.32 12.60
N GLY A 141 -6.83 6.41 13.28
CA GLY A 141 -7.00 6.51 14.73
C GLY A 141 -6.02 5.64 15.53
N GLU A 142 -4.90 5.21 14.96
CA GLU A 142 -3.92 4.42 15.70
C GLU A 142 -3.29 5.21 16.84
N ILE A 143 -3.04 4.51 17.94
CA ILE A 143 -2.35 5.09 19.09
C ILE A 143 -0.88 5.28 18.71
N PRO A 144 -0.34 6.52 18.67
CA PRO A 144 0.98 6.79 18.12
C PRO A 144 2.11 5.99 18.78
N VAL A 145 2.04 5.80 20.11
CA VAL A 145 3.06 5.07 20.87
C VAL A 145 3.08 3.57 20.56
N ASN A 146 1.98 2.99 20.09
CA ASN A 146 1.88 1.57 19.77
C ASN A 146 2.28 1.26 18.34
N LEU A 147 2.30 2.27 17.45
CA LEU A 147 2.34 2.07 16.00
C LEU A 147 3.51 1.19 15.54
N ARG A 148 4.72 1.46 16.03
CA ARG A 148 5.93 0.72 15.64
C ARG A 148 5.94 -0.71 16.15
N GLU A 149 5.61 -0.92 17.42
CA GLU A 149 5.58 -2.26 18.02
C GLU A 149 4.50 -3.13 17.34
N LYS A 150 3.33 -2.53 17.06
CA LYS A 150 2.24 -3.18 16.31
C LYS A 150 2.64 -3.51 14.88
N TYR A 151 3.32 -2.57 14.20
CA TYR A 151 3.85 -2.79 12.86
C TYR A 151 4.86 -3.95 12.83
N GLN A 152 5.80 -3.99 13.78
CA GLN A 152 6.80 -5.06 13.84
C GLN A 152 6.18 -6.43 14.10
N GLU A 153 5.25 -6.52 15.06
CA GLU A 153 4.54 -7.78 15.32
C GLU A 153 3.74 -8.24 14.09
N ALA A 154 3.09 -7.30 13.41
CA ALA A 154 2.34 -7.58 12.20
C ALA A 154 3.26 -8.04 11.05
N HIS A 155 4.44 -7.42 10.91
CA HIS A 155 5.46 -7.85 9.96
C HIS A 155 5.90 -9.29 10.23
N ASP A 156 6.25 -9.63 11.48
CA ASP A 156 6.68 -10.98 11.84
C ASP A 156 5.58 -12.03 11.56
N LEU A 157 4.32 -11.68 11.83
CA LEU A 157 3.17 -12.52 11.47
C LEU A 157 3.06 -12.71 9.95
N VAL A 158 3.17 -11.64 9.16
CA VAL A 158 3.09 -11.72 7.68
C VAL A 158 4.20 -12.59 7.11
N ILE A 159 5.45 -12.41 7.58
CA ILE A 159 6.59 -13.22 7.14
C ILE A 159 6.39 -14.69 7.51
N LYS A 160 5.95 -14.97 8.73
CA LYS A 160 5.64 -16.33 9.16
C LYS A 160 4.51 -16.93 8.32
N ALA A 161 3.48 -16.16 8.00
CA ALA A 161 2.37 -16.61 7.17
C ALA A 161 2.83 -17.00 5.74
N TRP A 162 3.76 -16.25 5.15
CA TRP A 162 4.32 -16.58 3.84
C TRP A 162 5.28 -17.76 3.83
N THR A 163 6.00 -18.01 4.93
CA THR A 163 7.11 -18.98 4.98
C THR A 163 6.73 -20.31 5.60
N GLU A 164 5.80 -20.31 6.56
CA GLU A 164 5.29 -21.53 7.16
C GLU A 164 4.45 -22.31 6.15
N ARG A 165 4.50 -23.65 6.22
CA ARG A 165 3.76 -24.53 5.29
C ARG A 165 2.63 -25.26 5.97
N GLU A 166 2.69 -25.37 7.30
CA GLU A 166 1.63 -25.95 8.11
C GLU A 166 0.84 -24.87 8.86
N PRO A 167 -0.43 -25.11 9.18
CA PRO A 167 -1.19 -24.15 9.99
C PRO A 167 -0.54 -23.91 11.36
N PHE A 168 -0.56 -22.66 11.81
CA PHE A 168 -0.01 -22.30 13.12
C PHE A 168 -0.93 -21.34 13.89
N ALA A 169 -0.75 -21.30 15.21
CA ALA A 169 -1.35 -20.26 16.05
C ALA A 169 -0.38 -19.08 16.19
N PHE A 170 -0.91 -17.87 16.25
CA PHE A 170 -0.16 -16.65 16.54
C PHE A 170 -0.76 -15.98 17.77
N ASN A 171 0.07 -15.75 18.79
CA ASN A 171 -0.37 -15.18 20.06
C ASN A 171 0.51 -13.97 20.41
N GLY A 172 0.43 -12.94 19.55
CA GLY A 172 1.14 -11.68 19.76
C GLY A 172 0.46 -10.81 20.82
N LYS A 173 1.02 -9.63 21.07
CA LYS A 173 0.48 -8.61 21.96
C LYS A 173 -0.72 -7.89 21.32
N TYR A 174 -0.66 -7.61 20.02
CA TYR A 174 -1.69 -6.87 19.28
C TYR A 174 -2.62 -7.76 18.47
N THR A 175 -2.14 -8.90 17.99
CA THR A 175 -2.89 -9.86 17.18
C THR A 175 -2.85 -11.25 17.82
N GLN A 176 -4.00 -11.83 18.08
CA GLN A 176 -4.13 -13.23 18.50
C GLN A 176 -5.02 -14.01 17.54
N LEU A 177 -4.44 -14.99 16.86
CA LEU A 177 -5.10 -15.85 15.89
C LEU A 177 -4.87 -17.31 16.28
N ARG A 178 -5.95 -18.05 16.51
CA ARG A 178 -5.88 -19.49 16.82
C ARG A 178 -5.41 -20.34 15.64
N TYR A 179 -5.60 -19.83 14.43
CA TYR A 179 -5.33 -20.54 13.19
C TYR A 179 -4.93 -19.55 12.10
N VAL A 180 -3.72 -19.69 11.60
CA VAL A 180 -3.14 -18.94 10.48
C VAL A 180 -2.74 -19.94 9.42
N ASN A 181 -3.31 -19.80 8.23
CA ASN A 181 -3.04 -20.64 7.06
C ASN A 181 -3.52 -19.88 5.81
N ILE A 182 -2.63 -19.11 5.19
CA ILE A 182 -3.00 -18.21 4.09
C ILE A 182 -3.16 -18.98 2.77
N TRP A 183 -4.12 -18.55 1.96
CA TRP A 183 -4.28 -19.00 0.59
C TRP A 183 -4.57 -17.80 -0.33
N PRO A 184 -3.83 -17.61 -1.43
CA PRO A 184 -2.71 -18.43 -1.90
C PRO A 184 -1.43 -18.21 -1.07
N ARG A 185 -0.44 -19.10 -1.25
CA ARG A 185 0.96 -18.81 -0.88
C ARG A 185 1.59 -17.92 -1.94
N PRO A 186 2.64 -17.14 -1.60
CA PRO A 186 3.40 -16.42 -2.61
C PRO A 186 3.95 -17.34 -3.70
N TYR A 187 4.13 -16.78 -4.89
CA TYR A 187 4.78 -17.44 -6.02
C TYR A 187 6.30 -17.45 -5.86
N GLN A 188 6.85 -16.33 -5.38
CA GLN A 188 8.28 -16.18 -5.09
C GLN A 188 8.64 -16.87 -3.77
N GLU A 189 9.80 -17.51 -3.74
CA GLU A 189 10.36 -18.18 -2.55
C GLU A 189 11.59 -17.41 -2.05
N PRO A 190 11.74 -17.20 -0.72
CA PRO A 190 10.83 -17.62 0.35
C PRO A 190 9.52 -16.79 0.41
N HIS A 191 9.51 -15.60 -0.18
CA HIS A 191 8.38 -14.67 -0.31
C HIS A 191 8.79 -13.57 -1.32
N PRO A 192 7.90 -12.63 -1.69
CA PRO A 192 8.25 -11.51 -2.57
C PRO A 192 9.34 -10.63 -1.94
N PRO A 193 10.17 -9.94 -2.74
CA PRO A 193 11.09 -8.93 -2.22
C PRO A 193 10.36 -7.88 -1.39
N ILE A 194 10.95 -7.51 -0.25
CA ILE A 194 10.36 -6.55 0.68
C ILE A 194 11.08 -5.23 0.59
N TRP A 195 10.33 -4.14 0.43
CA TRP A 195 10.83 -2.78 0.46
C TRP A 195 10.23 -2.02 1.65
N VAL A 196 11.07 -1.44 2.49
CA VAL A 196 10.63 -0.59 3.60
C VAL A 196 11.03 0.85 3.30
N PRO A 197 10.12 1.71 2.81
CA PRO A 197 10.44 3.10 2.56
C PRO A 197 10.57 3.86 3.90
N GLY A 198 11.68 4.55 4.08
CA GLY A 198 11.96 5.36 5.27
C GLY A 198 12.65 6.67 4.90
N SER A 199 12.18 7.78 5.44
CA SER A 199 12.82 9.10 5.26
C SER A 199 12.86 9.96 6.53
N GLY A 200 12.03 9.64 7.54
CA GLY A 200 11.83 10.52 8.70
C GLY A 200 12.33 10.01 10.05
N SER A 201 12.90 8.80 10.11
CA SER A 201 13.29 8.13 11.37
C SER A 201 14.43 7.17 11.08
N LEU A 202 15.49 7.17 11.90
CA LEU A 202 16.57 6.19 11.76
C LEU A 202 16.11 4.80 12.17
N GLU A 203 15.19 4.74 13.12
CA GLU A 203 14.58 3.54 13.69
C GLU A 203 13.72 2.75 12.69
N THR A 204 13.51 3.27 11.47
CA THR A 204 12.90 2.51 10.37
C THR A 204 13.90 1.56 9.70
N TRP A 205 15.20 1.82 9.85
CA TRP A 205 16.27 1.04 9.25
C TRP A 205 16.84 -0.04 10.18
N ASP A 206 16.44 -0.01 11.45
CA ASP A 206 16.80 -1.02 12.47
C ASP A 206 15.92 -2.27 12.31
#